data_AF-A0A183CCH3-F1
#
_entry.id   AF-A0A183CCH3-F1
#
_cell.length_a   1.000
_cell.length_b   1.000
_cell.length_c   1.000
_cell.angle_alpha   90.00
_cell.angle_beta   90.00
_cell.angle_gamma   90.00
#
_symmetry.space_group_name_H-M   'P 1'
#
loop_
_entity.id
_entity.type
_entity.pdbx_description
1 polymer ?
#
loop_
_entity_poly.entity_id
_entity_poly.type
_entity_poly.pdbx_seq_one_letter_code
_entity_poly.pdbx_strand_id
1 'polypeptide(L)'
;MVYSREWSLGSMEHRAIGVDGAQIVNRSGEGLPISQEPLPDKVIGFKYIEISYVDQTVIKFLERILFNSCGTTVAIYTSGHQSRSWEIICQKIWPLVSDNICGFHLHAVVLDRLRQFSPAILRNCPNLRSIDSIKLFPEFPAEDNAEASPRQALAKWLITPRGDGLPKVLDCSSYSAEKMDGLKWSFLTASESVNFIIRFLEDGRHFVPFEEENNRTGERLAFRRFNKDLAVGALSDCARRGQMD
;
A
#
# COMPACT_ATOMS: atom_id res chain seq x y z
N MET A 1 -31.01 0.27 23.74
CA MET A 1 -29.96 0.97 22.94
C MET A 1 -28.62 0.53 23.49
N VAL A 2 -27.88 -0.30 22.75
CA VAL A 2 -26.52 -0.69 23.14
C VAL A 2 -25.62 0.43 22.63
N TYR A 3 -24.99 1.18 23.53
CA TYR A 3 -23.96 2.14 23.16
C TYR A 3 -22.73 1.35 22.72
N SER A 4 -22.34 1.45 21.45
CA SER A 4 -21.06 0.94 20.99
C SER A 4 -19.96 1.78 21.64
N ARG A 5 -19.10 1.15 22.43
CA ARG A 5 -17.90 1.80 22.98
C ARG A 5 -16.98 2.14 21.81
N GLU A 6 -16.33 3.29 21.85
CA GLU A 6 -15.31 3.68 20.86
C GLU A 6 -14.00 3.99 21.60
N TRP A 7 -12.85 3.52 21.08
CA TRP A 7 -11.54 3.90 21.61
C TRP A 7 -10.85 4.91 20.68
N SER A 8 -10.36 6.01 21.27
CA SER A 8 -9.46 6.96 20.60
C SER A 8 -8.01 6.66 21.02
N LEU A 9 -7.26 5.97 20.16
CA LEU A 9 -5.96 5.41 20.53
C LEU A 9 -4.76 6.31 20.16
N GLY A 10 -4.92 7.29 19.28
CA GLY A 10 -3.85 8.22 18.91
C GLY A 10 -2.57 7.51 18.47
N SER A 11 -1.47 7.74 19.18
CA SER A 11 -0.17 7.10 18.96
C SER A 11 0.16 6.17 20.13
N MET A 12 0.51 4.93 19.81
CA MET A 12 0.82 3.88 20.79
C MET A 12 2.25 3.37 20.63
N GLU A 13 2.86 2.98 21.74
CA GLU A 13 4.16 2.32 21.81
C GLU A 13 4.02 1.01 22.57
N HIS A 14 4.54 -0.08 22.01
CA HIS A 14 4.66 -1.37 22.68
C HIS A 14 6.11 -1.62 23.07
N ARG A 15 6.40 -1.56 24.37
CA ARG A 15 7.75 -1.69 24.94
C ARG A 15 7.89 -2.92 25.82
N ALA A 16 9.11 -3.46 25.90
CA ALA A 16 9.44 -4.52 26.85
C ALA A 16 9.54 -3.96 28.27
N ILE A 17 8.96 -4.65 29.26
CA ILE A 17 9.15 -4.39 30.69
C ILE A 17 9.97 -5.54 31.27
N GLY A 18 11.29 -5.39 31.26
CA GLY A 18 12.21 -6.25 32.01
C GLY A 18 11.83 -7.73 32.05
N VAL A 19 11.55 -8.24 33.24
CA VAL A 19 11.32 -9.67 33.52
C VAL A 19 9.86 -10.11 33.27
N ASP A 20 8.90 -9.18 33.21
CA ASP A 20 7.46 -9.47 33.31
C ASP A 20 6.66 -9.23 32.02
N GLY A 21 7.32 -9.25 30.86
CA GLY A 21 6.67 -9.22 29.54
C GLY A 21 6.66 -7.83 28.91
N ALA A 22 5.56 -7.46 28.27
CA ALA A 22 5.50 -6.26 27.45
C ALA A 22 4.20 -5.47 27.63
N GLN A 23 4.28 -4.15 27.46
CA GLN A 23 3.19 -3.22 27.75
C GLN A 23 2.95 -2.27 26.58
N ILE A 24 1.67 -2.02 26.31
CA ILE A 24 1.22 -0.94 25.45
C ILE A 24 1.01 0.31 26.28
N VAL A 25 1.74 1.36 25.92
CA VAL A 25 1.59 2.69 26.49
C VAL A 25 1.16 3.66 25.39
N ASN A 26 0.44 4.71 25.76
CA ASN A 26 0.32 5.88 24.89
C ASN A 26 1.61 6.72 24.95
N ARG A 27 1.73 7.74 24.10
CA ARG A 27 2.89 8.67 24.11
C ARG A 27 3.11 9.39 25.45
N SER A 28 2.11 9.50 26.31
CA SER A 28 2.26 10.07 27.67
C SER A 28 2.78 9.05 28.69
N GLY A 29 3.04 7.80 28.28
CA GLY A 29 3.53 6.73 29.14
C GLY A 29 2.44 6.11 30.04
N GLU A 30 1.17 6.48 29.85
CA GLU A 30 0.05 5.86 30.54
C GLU A 30 -0.21 4.49 29.91
N GLY A 31 -0.21 3.45 30.75
CA GLY A 31 -0.56 2.10 30.34
C GLY A 31 -2.01 2.03 29.89
N LEU A 32 -2.25 1.52 28.68
CA LEU A 32 -3.60 1.29 28.20
C LEU A 32 -4.12 -0.07 28.74
N PRO A 33 -5.37 -0.15 29.23
CA PRO A 33 -5.95 -1.39 29.73
C PRO A 33 -6.33 -2.32 28.56
N ILE A 34 -5.34 -2.88 27.87
CA ILE A 34 -5.56 -3.64 26.63
C ILE A 34 -5.69 -5.16 26.87
N SER A 35 -5.36 -5.65 28.07
CA SER A 35 -5.41 -7.11 28.34
C SER A 35 -6.73 -7.64 28.92
N GLN A 36 -7.58 -6.82 29.55
CA GLN A 36 -8.72 -7.34 30.33
C GLN A 36 -10.12 -6.92 29.86
N GLU A 37 -10.28 -5.87 29.06
CA GLU A 37 -11.61 -5.44 28.61
C GLU A 37 -11.93 -5.96 27.19
N PRO A 38 -13.20 -6.31 26.92
CA PRO A 38 -13.64 -6.63 25.56
C PRO A 38 -13.49 -5.40 24.66
N LEU A 39 -13.20 -5.66 23.38
CA LEU A 39 -12.96 -4.62 22.39
C LEU A 39 -14.21 -3.74 22.21
N PRO A 40 -14.02 -2.44 21.99
CA PRO A 40 -15.06 -1.62 21.43
C PRO A 40 -15.40 -2.12 20.02
N ASP A 41 -16.66 -1.99 19.62
CA ASP A 41 -17.11 -2.33 18.25
C ASP A 41 -16.38 -1.48 17.19
N LYS A 42 -15.73 -0.39 17.59
CA LYS A 42 -15.08 0.56 16.70
C LYS A 42 -13.85 1.22 17.33
N VAL A 43 -12.74 1.20 16.59
CA VAL A 43 -11.52 1.96 16.90
C VAL A 43 -11.52 3.23 16.04
N ILE A 44 -11.38 4.39 16.66
CA ILE A 44 -11.33 5.69 15.97
C ILE A 44 -10.03 6.43 16.31
N GLY A 45 -9.60 7.35 15.45
CA GLY A 45 -8.46 8.25 15.74
C GLY A 45 -7.10 7.57 15.93
N PHE A 46 -6.94 6.32 15.48
CA PHE A 46 -5.65 5.63 15.46
C PHE A 46 -4.73 6.25 14.39
N LYS A 47 -3.53 6.68 14.79
CA LYS A 47 -2.55 7.31 13.89
C LYS A 47 -1.43 6.35 13.49
N TYR A 48 -0.77 5.74 14.47
CA TYR A 48 0.27 4.73 14.22
C TYR A 48 0.54 3.92 15.50
N ILE A 49 1.17 2.76 15.33
CA ILE A 49 1.70 1.93 16.42
C ILE A 49 3.21 1.74 16.23
N GLU A 50 3.97 1.97 17.28
CA GLU A 50 5.40 1.65 17.34
C GLU A 50 5.58 0.36 18.14
N ILE A 51 6.26 -0.64 17.56
CA ILE A 51 6.42 -1.96 18.16
C ILE A 51 7.91 -2.21 18.34
N SER A 52 8.39 -2.17 19.59
CA SER A 52 9.80 -2.44 19.90
C SER A 52 10.05 -3.91 20.29
N TYR A 53 8.99 -4.65 20.61
CA TYR A 53 9.02 -6.05 21.01
C TYR A 53 7.72 -6.74 20.58
N VAL A 54 7.81 -7.98 20.07
CA VAL A 54 6.66 -8.78 19.61
C VAL A 54 6.54 -10.04 20.44
N ASP A 55 5.41 -10.19 21.13
CA ASP A 55 4.97 -11.41 21.79
C ASP A 55 3.54 -11.78 21.37
N GLN A 56 2.98 -12.83 21.98
CA GLN A 56 1.62 -13.25 21.68
C GLN A 56 0.56 -12.17 22.03
N THR A 57 0.86 -11.28 22.98
CA THR A 57 -0.03 -10.18 23.36
C THR A 57 -0.10 -9.15 22.24
N VAL A 58 1.04 -8.80 21.63
CA VAL A 58 1.09 -7.93 20.43
C VAL A 58 0.31 -8.54 19.29
N ILE A 59 0.53 -9.83 18.99
CA ILE A 59 -0.15 -10.50 17.89
C ILE A 59 -1.65 -10.47 18.09
N LYS A 60 -2.14 -10.84 19.28
CA LYS A 60 -3.57 -10.76 19.61
C LYS A 60 -4.08 -9.33 19.52
N PHE A 61 -3.30 -8.34 19.93
CA PHE A 61 -3.71 -6.94 19.83
C PHE A 61 -3.82 -6.47 18.38
N LEU A 62 -2.83 -6.79 17.55
CA LEU A 62 -2.81 -6.49 16.12
C LEU A 62 -3.97 -7.17 15.40
N GLU A 63 -4.20 -8.45 15.65
CA GLU A 63 -5.38 -9.17 15.13
C GLU A 63 -6.66 -8.41 15.44
N ARG A 64 -6.83 -7.98 16.69
CA ARG A 64 -8.06 -7.32 17.15
C ARG A 64 -8.32 -5.96 16.50
N ILE A 65 -7.29 -5.14 16.29
CA ILE A 65 -7.47 -3.80 15.70
C ILE A 65 -7.49 -3.84 14.16
N LEU A 66 -6.88 -4.85 13.54
CA LEU A 66 -6.73 -4.94 12.08
C LEU A 66 -7.85 -5.75 11.41
N PHE A 67 -8.34 -6.84 12.03
CA PHE A 67 -9.38 -7.69 11.42
C PHE A 67 -10.74 -6.99 11.28
N ASN A 68 -11.04 -6.01 12.11
CA ASN A 68 -12.28 -5.23 12.03
C ASN A 68 -12.16 -3.99 11.12
N SER A 69 -10.98 -3.74 10.55
CA SER A 69 -10.69 -2.54 9.78
C SER A 69 -10.78 -2.83 8.27
N CYS A 70 -11.91 -2.48 7.65
CA CYS A 70 -12.02 -2.50 6.20
C CYS A 70 -11.29 -1.29 5.61
N GLY A 71 -10.36 -1.53 4.69
CA GLY A 71 -9.74 -0.44 3.94
C GLY A 71 -8.57 0.23 4.65
N THR A 72 -7.72 -0.55 5.33
CA THR A 72 -6.60 0.00 6.09
C THR A 72 -5.45 0.41 5.19
N THR A 73 -4.92 1.62 5.46
CA THR A 73 -3.66 2.08 4.88
C THR A 73 -2.53 1.74 5.84
N VAL A 74 -1.55 0.98 5.36
CA VAL A 74 -0.42 0.50 6.18
C VAL A 74 0.85 1.25 5.77
N ALA A 75 1.73 1.48 6.74
CA ALA A 75 3.10 1.90 6.51
C ALA A 75 4.00 1.07 7.44
N ILE A 76 5.12 0.56 6.92
CA ILE A 76 6.09 -0.21 7.70
C ILE A 76 7.40 0.56 7.74
N TYR A 77 7.86 0.88 8.95
CA TYR A 77 9.12 1.57 9.18
C TYR A 77 10.04 0.68 10.01
N THR A 78 11.13 0.22 9.41
CA THR A 78 12.22 -0.46 10.11
C THR A 78 13.53 -0.24 9.35
N SER A 79 14.66 -0.35 10.04
CA SER A 79 15.97 -0.20 9.41
C SER A 79 16.29 -1.41 8.53
N GLY A 80 16.95 -1.18 7.40
CA GLY A 80 17.32 -2.23 6.45
C GLY A 80 18.23 -3.31 7.02
N HIS A 81 18.95 -3.04 8.11
CA HIS A 81 19.88 -4.01 8.74
C HIS A 81 19.25 -4.81 9.88
N GLN A 82 17.99 -4.54 10.25
CA GLN A 82 17.31 -5.25 11.33
C GLN A 82 16.71 -6.57 10.83
N SER A 83 17.57 -7.52 10.43
CA SER A 83 17.15 -8.80 9.84
C SER A 83 16.15 -9.55 10.73
N ARG A 84 16.33 -9.51 12.06
CA ARG A 84 15.40 -10.12 13.01
C ARG A 84 14.02 -9.45 13.02
N SER A 85 13.98 -8.12 12.93
CA SER A 85 12.71 -7.38 12.83
C SER A 85 12.00 -7.71 11.52
N TRP A 86 12.74 -7.79 10.41
CA TRP A 86 12.17 -8.19 9.12
C TRP A 86 11.60 -9.60 9.13
N GLU A 87 12.29 -10.56 9.75
CA GLU A 87 11.79 -11.92 9.92
C GLU A 87 10.46 -11.93 10.69
N ILE A 88 10.38 -11.18 11.79
CA ILE A 88 9.14 -11.06 12.58
C ILE A 88 8.04 -10.37 11.78
N ILE A 89 8.36 -9.28 11.08
CA ILE A 89 7.39 -8.56 10.23
C ILE A 89 6.83 -9.51 9.18
N CYS A 90 7.67 -10.20 8.44
CA CYS A 90 7.24 -11.09 7.35
C CYS A 90 6.49 -12.33 7.85
N GLN A 91 6.94 -12.96 8.94
CA GLN A 91 6.37 -14.24 9.40
C GLN A 91 5.19 -14.09 10.37
N LYS A 92 5.14 -13.02 11.15
CA LYS A 92 4.17 -12.88 12.25
C LYS A 92 3.20 -11.73 12.05
N ILE A 93 3.64 -10.61 11.48
CA ILE A 93 2.79 -9.41 11.33
C ILE A 93 2.11 -9.39 9.97
N TRP A 94 2.86 -9.66 8.89
CA TRP A 94 2.36 -9.58 7.53
C TRP A 94 1.11 -10.43 7.27
N PRO A 95 1.02 -11.70 7.73
CA PRO A 95 -0.19 -12.52 7.55
C PRO A 95 -1.44 -11.96 8.25
N LEU A 96 -1.28 -11.07 9.23
CA LEU A 96 -2.41 -10.45 9.96
C LEU A 96 -2.98 -9.24 9.21
N VAL A 97 -2.14 -8.59 8.39
CA VAL A 97 -2.51 -7.35 7.69
C VAL A 97 -2.84 -7.58 6.23
N SER A 98 -2.16 -8.52 5.55
CA SER A 98 -2.08 -8.61 4.09
C SER A 98 -3.43 -8.62 3.38
N ASP A 99 -4.40 -9.29 3.99
CA ASP A 99 -5.74 -9.46 3.41
C ASP A 99 -6.58 -8.19 3.54
N ASN A 100 -6.29 -7.32 4.52
CA ASN A 100 -7.05 -6.12 4.82
C ASN A 100 -6.38 -4.83 4.28
N ILE A 101 -5.14 -4.92 3.79
CA ILE A 101 -4.43 -3.76 3.23
C ILE A 101 -5.13 -3.32 1.95
N CYS A 102 -5.65 -2.10 1.96
CA CYS A 102 -6.12 -1.45 0.75
C CYS A 102 -5.17 -0.37 0.25
N GLY A 103 -4.45 0.26 1.17
CA GLY A 103 -3.49 1.32 0.88
C GLY A 103 -2.12 0.95 1.45
N PHE A 104 -1.05 1.23 0.73
CA PHE A 104 0.30 0.96 1.22
C PHE A 104 1.25 2.13 0.96
N HIS A 105 1.75 2.76 2.03
CA HIS A 105 2.89 3.67 1.93
C HIS A 105 4.18 2.86 1.81
N LEU A 106 4.83 2.96 0.65
CA LEU A 106 5.88 2.03 0.24
C LEU A 106 7.16 2.78 -0.16
N HIS A 107 8.27 2.35 0.43
CA HIS A 107 9.61 2.77 0.03
C HIS A 107 10.34 1.60 -0.66
N ALA A 108 11.25 1.90 -1.58
CA ALA A 108 11.97 0.87 -2.34
C ALA A 108 12.65 -0.19 -1.46
N VAL A 109 13.29 0.23 -0.37
CA VAL A 109 13.97 -0.66 0.59
C VAL A 109 12.98 -1.57 1.33
N VAL A 110 11.79 -1.06 1.66
CA VAL A 110 10.75 -1.86 2.33
C VAL A 110 10.23 -2.93 1.37
N LEU A 111 9.93 -2.54 0.12
CA LEU A 111 9.48 -3.49 -0.89
C LEU A 111 10.53 -4.57 -1.17
N ASP A 112 11.81 -4.20 -1.27
CA ASP A 112 12.90 -5.16 -1.51
C ASP A 112 12.97 -6.22 -0.41
N ARG A 113 12.84 -5.81 0.86
CA ARG A 113 12.82 -6.72 2.01
C ARG A 113 11.60 -7.62 2.05
N LEU A 114 10.41 -7.07 1.76
CA LEU A 114 9.19 -7.86 1.67
C LEU A 114 9.25 -8.89 0.54
N ARG A 115 9.88 -8.55 -0.60
CA ARG A 115 10.03 -9.45 -1.74
C ARG A 115 10.96 -10.64 -1.48
N GLN A 116 11.90 -10.51 -0.55
CA GLN A 116 12.72 -11.64 -0.08
C GLN A 116 11.86 -12.72 0.60
N PHE A 117 10.71 -12.34 1.18
CA PHE A 117 9.74 -13.28 1.74
C PHE A 117 8.78 -13.82 0.69
N SER A 118 8.22 -12.95 -0.14
CA SER A 118 7.33 -13.34 -1.24
C SER A 118 7.58 -12.43 -2.45
N PRO A 119 8.16 -12.93 -3.55
CA PRO A 119 8.48 -12.07 -4.71
C PRO A 119 7.26 -11.31 -5.27
N ALA A 120 6.10 -11.97 -5.26
CA ALA A 120 4.81 -11.46 -5.74
C ALA A 120 3.98 -10.76 -4.65
N ILE A 121 4.60 -10.31 -3.54
CA ILE A 121 3.88 -9.87 -2.33
C ILE A 121 2.80 -8.80 -2.57
N LEU A 122 3.03 -7.86 -3.48
CA LEU A 122 2.06 -6.82 -3.80
C LEU A 122 0.83 -7.37 -4.53
N ARG A 123 1.01 -8.35 -5.42
CA ARG A 123 -0.12 -9.01 -6.12
C ARG A 123 -0.87 -9.97 -5.20
N ASN A 124 -0.20 -10.50 -4.18
CA ASN A 124 -0.79 -11.39 -3.19
C ASN A 124 -1.65 -10.63 -2.15
N CYS A 125 -1.70 -9.30 -2.18
CA CYS A 125 -2.65 -8.52 -1.39
C CYS A 125 -3.96 -8.30 -2.17
N PRO A 126 -5.03 -9.07 -1.90
CA PRO A 126 -6.24 -9.07 -2.72
C PRO A 126 -6.96 -7.72 -2.73
N ASN A 127 -6.91 -6.99 -1.61
CA ASN A 127 -7.61 -5.71 -1.44
C ASN A 127 -6.74 -4.48 -1.75
N LEU A 128 -5.46 -4.68 -2.13
CA LEU A 128 -4.52 -3.58 -2.36
C LEU A 128 -4.92 -2.80 -3.62
N ARG A 129 -5.39 -1.58 -3.39
CA ARG A 129 -5.90 -0.66 -4.42
C ARG A 129 -5.03 0.57 -4.62
N SER A 130 -4.33 1.02 -3.58
CA SER A 130 -3.52 2.22 -3.65
C SER A 130 -2.13 2.02 -3.06
N ILE A 131 -1.11 2.53 -3.75
CA ILE A 131 0.24 2.61 -3.23
C ILE A 131 0.68 4.07 -3.28
N ASP A 132 1.15 4.57 -2.14
CA ASP A 132 1.88 5.83 -2.09
C ASP A 132 3.37 5.53 -2.05
N SER A 133 4.06 5.96 -3.10
CA SER A 133 5.38 5.51 -3.48
C SER A 133 6.41 6.65 -3.36
N ILE A 134 7.32 6.47 -2.40
CA ILE A 134 8.40 7.42 -2.16
C ILE A 134 9.64 6.98 -2.94
N LYS A 135 10.05 7.76 -3.95
CA LYS A 135 11.22 7.55 -4.82
C LYS A 135 11.20 6.22 -5.60
N LEU A 136 10.02 5.61 -5.78
CA LEU A 136 9.86 4.35 -6.47
C LEU A 136 8.89 4.53 -7.65
N PHE A 137 9.45 4.52 -8.87
CA PHE A 137 8.71 4.61 -10.13
C PHE A 137 8.73 3.25 -10.84
N PRO A 138 7.60 2.79 -11.43
CA PRO A 138 7.50 1.50 -12.13
C PRO A 138 8.59 1.29 -13.21
N GLU A 139 9.12 0.08 -13.30
CA GLU A 139 10.12 -0.29 -14.30
C GLU A 139 9.57 -1.39 -15.20
N PHE A 140 9.79 -1.26 -16.50
CA PHE A 140 9.32 -2.20 -17.51
C PHE A 140 10.53 -2.89 -18.17
N PRO A 141 10.43 -4.20 -18.54
CA PRO A 141 9.24 -5.04 -18.50
C PRO A 141 8.80 -5.39 -17.06
N ALA A 142 7.50 -5.44 -16.86
CA ALA A 142 6.88 -5.68 -15.56
C ALA A 142 7.01 -7.16 -15.17
N GLU A 143 7.70 -7.42 -14.06
CA GLU A 143 7.90 -8.76 -13.49
C GLU A 143 7.98 -8.74 -11.97
N ASP A 144 7.60 -9.84 -11.34
CA ASP A 144 7.61 -10.00 -9.88
C ASP A 144 8.17 -11.34 -9.42
N ASN A 145 8.94 -12.01 -10.28
CA ASN A 145 9.73 -13.18 -9.90
C ASN A 145 10.85 -12.79 -8.90
N ALA A 146 11.59 -13.77 -8.40
CA ALA A 146 12.64 -13.55 -7.39
C ALA A 146 13.78 -12.65 -7.88
N GLU A 147 14.03 -12.60 -9.19
CA GLU A 147 15.13 -11.85 -9.82
C GLU A 147 14.73 -10.42 -10.19
N ALA A 148 13.42 -10.14 -10.27
CA ALA A 148 12.92 -8.83 -10.66
C ALA A 148 13.35 -7.74 -9.65
N SER A 149 13.41 -6.49 -10.10
CA SER A 149 13.62 -5.35 -9.21
C SER A 149 12.33 -4.99 -8.43
N PRO A 150 12.41 -4.27 -7.30
CA PRO A 150 11.22 -3.73 -6.63
C PRO A 150 10.37 -2.85 -7.57
N ARG A 151 10.98 -2.16 -8.52
CA ARG A 151 10.28 -1.30 -9.49
C ARG A 151 9.54 -2.12 -10.55
N GLN A 152 10.11 -3.25 -10.98
CA GLN A 152 9.43 -4.19 -11.87
C GLN A 152 8.24 -4.85 -11.17
N ALA A 153 8.39 -5.22 -9.89
CA ALA A 153 7.29 -5.80 -9.13
C ALA A 153 6.14 -4.80 -8.91
N LEU A 154 6.48 -3.52 -8.67
CA LEU A 154 5.50 -2.45 -8.65
C LEU A 154 4.78 -2.29 -10.00
N ALA A 155 5.52 -2.33 -11.11
CA ALA A 155 4.93 -2.30 -12.45
C ALA A 155 3.99 -3.49 -12.68
N LYS A 156 4.40 -4.69 -12.26
CA LYS A 156 3.59 -5.91 -12.37
C LYS A 156 2.29 -5.81 -11.58
N TRP A 157 2.36 -5.31 -10.35
CA TRP A 157 1.16 -5.03 -9.56
C TRP A 157 0.25 -4.01 -10.25
N LEU A 158 0.81 -2.92 -10.80
CA LEU A 158 0.04 -1.84 -11.42
C LEU A 158 -0.74 -2.31 -12.66
N ILE A 159 -0.10 -3.05 -13.56
CA ILE A 159 -0.71 -3.49 -14.82
C ILE A 159 -1.55 -4.76 -14.70
N THR A 160 -1.44 -5.51 -13.60
CA THR A 160 -2.32 -6.66 -13.37
C THR A 160 -3.73 -6.15 -13.06
N PRO A 161 -4.79 -6.61 -13.71
CA PRO A 161 -6.15 -6.17 -13.39
C PRO A 161 -6.58 -6.55 -11.97
N ARG A 162 -7.56 -5.83 -11.42
CA ARG A 162 -8.23 -6.22 -10.17
C ARG A 162 -9.49 -7.01 -10.50
N GLY A 163 -9.86 -7.95 -9.63
CA GLY A 163 -11.06 -8.76 -9.80
C GLY A 163 -12.38 -7.96 -9.75
N ASP A 164 -12.38 -6.78 -9.12
CA ASP A 164 -13.53 -5.88 -9.04
C ASP A 164 -13.61 -4.84 -10.17
N GLY A 165 -12.64 -4.84 -11.10
CA GLY A 165 -12.59 -3.91 -12.23
C GLY A 165 -12.31 -2.45 -11.89
N LEU A 166 -12.08 -2.11 -10.61
CA LEU A 166 -11.77 -0.74 -10.18
C LEU A 166 -10.30 -0.37 -10.45
N PRO A 167 -9.98 0.91 -10.67
CA PRO A 167 -8.60 1.33 -10.91
C PRO A 167 -7.70 1.05 -9.71
N LYS A 168 -6.45 0.71 -9.99
CA LYS A 168 -5.34 0.86 -9.05
C LYS A 168 -4.84 2.29 -9.05
N VAL A 169 -4.47 2.82 -7.89
CA VAL A 169 -3.93 4.18 -7.76
C VAL A 169 -2.48 4.10 -7.29
N LEU A 170 -1.56 4.71 -8.03
CA LEU A 170 -0.17 4.84 -7.64
C LEU A 170 0.17 6.32 -7.48
N ASP A 171 0.45 6.75 -6.26
CA ASP A 171 1.01 8.07 -6.01
C ASP A 171 2.51 7.97 -6.08
N CYS A 172 3.12 8.70 -7.01
CA CYS A 172 4.54 8.67 -7.23
C CYS A 172 5.13 10.06 -6.98
N SER A 173 6.09 10.11 -6.07
CA SER A 173 6.82 11.35 -5.74
C SER A 173 7.82 11.80 -6.81
N SER A 174 8.02 11.04 -7.89
CA SER A 174 9.00 11.35 -8.93
C SER A 174 8.48 11.01 -10.32
N TYR A 175 8.60 11.90 -11.29
CA TYR A 175 8.36 11.61 -12.71
C TYR A 175 9.68 11.23 -13.43
N SER A 176 9.59 10.37 -14.45
CA SER A 176 10.72 10.04 -15.33
C SER A 176 10.22 9.80 -16.75
N ALA A 177 10.59 10.70 -17.67
CA ALA A 177 10.20 10.61 -19.08
C ALA A 177 10.70 9.31 -19.74
N GLU A 178 11.94 8.91 -19.48
CA GLU A 178 12.52 7.65 -20.00
C GLU A 178 11.69 6.43 -19.59
N LYS A 179 11.23 6.37 -18.33
CA LYS A 179 10.44 5.25 -17.85
C LYS A 179 8.99 5.29 -18.33
N MET A 180 8.49 6.44 -18.79
CA MET A 180 7.17 6.56 -19.40
C MET A 180 7.08 5.81 -20.73
N ASP A 181 8.16 5.75 -21.50
CA ASP A 181 8.17 5.00 -22.77
C ASP A 181 7.96 3.50 -22.52
N GLY A 182 8.56 2.97 -21.46
CA GLY A 182 8.31 1.60 -21.02
C GLY A 182 6.84 1.34 -20.65
N LEU A 183 6.19 2.28 -19.97
CA LEU A 183 4.77 2.20 -19.63
C LEU A 183 3.89 2.23 -20.89
N LYS A 184 4.14 3.17 -21.80
CA LYS A 184 3.41 3.29 -23.07
C LYS A 184 3.53 2.02 -23.89
N TRP A 185 4.75 1.51 -24.04
CA TRP A 185 5.00 0.28 -24.78
C TRP A 185 4.28 -0.92 -24.16
N SER A 186 4.37 -1.08 -22.83
CA SER A 186 3.65 -2.14 -22.11
C SER A 186 2.14 -2.03 -22.28
N PHE A 187 1.59 -0.81 -22.26
CA PHE A 187 0.16 -0.57 -22.48
C PHE A 187 -0.27 -0.91 -23.91
N LEU A 188 0.45 -0.43 -24.92
CA LEU A 188 0.11 -0.64 -26.34
C LEU A 188 0.18 -2.10 -26.78
N THR A 189 1.03 -2.89 -26.11
CA THR A 189 1.23 -4.31 -26.42
C THR A 189 0.34 -5.25 -25.61
N ALA A 190 -0.32 -4.73 -24.57
CA ALA A 190 -1.18 -5.51 -23.68
C ALA A 190 -2.33 -6.20 -24.43
N SER A 191 -2.57 -7.46 -24.11
CA SER A 191 -3.71 -8.24 -24.62
C SER A 191 -4.91 -8.23 -23.69
N GLU A 192 -4.72 -7.80 -22.44
CA GLU A 192 -5.76 -7.71 -21.42
C GLU A 192 -5.98 -6.25 -21.05
N SER A 193 -7.22 -5.92 -20.72
CA SER A 193 -7.61 -4.58 -20.27
C SER A 193 -6.92 -4.22 -18.96
N VAL A 194 -6.36 -3.02 -18.85
CA VAL A 194 -5.71 -2.52 -17.64
C VAL A 194 -6.42 -1.29 -17.10
N ASN A 195 -6.57 -1.22 -15.77
CA ASN A 195 -7.25 -0.10 -15.13
C ASN A 195 -6.40 0.47 -14.00
N PHE A 196 -5.75 1.60 -14.26
CA PHE A 196 -4.88 2.25 -13.27
C PHE A 196 -4.80 3.77 -13.46
N ILE A 197 -4.41 4.45 -12.39
CA ILE A 197 -4.11 5.88 -12.32
C ILE A 197 -2.77 6.04 -11.61
N ILE A 198 -1.82 6.73 -12.23
CA ILE A 198 -0.57 7.17 -11.62
C ILE A 198 -0.67 8.67 -11.40
N ARG A 199 -0.50 9.14 -10.16
CA ARG A 199 -0.46 10.58 -9.81
C ARG A 199 0.97 10.98 -9.48
N PHE A 200 1.39 12.17 -9.91
CA PHE A 200 2.70 12.73 -9.63
C PHE A 200 2.59 13.97 -8.75
N LEU A 201 3.40 14.02 -7.70
CA LEU A 201 3.49 15.15 -6.75
C LEU A 201 4.38 16.30 -7.26
N GLU A 202 4.79 16.28 -8.53
CA GLU A 202 5.81 17.17 -9.10
C GLU A 202 5.20 18.43 -9.77
N ASP A 203 5.95 19.53 -9.78
CA ASP A 203 5.51 20.87 -10.21
C ASP A 203 5.27 21.03 -11.74
N GLY A 204 5.39 19.95 -12.50
CA GLY A 204 5.04 19.92 -13.93
C GLY A 204 6.05 20.55 -14.87
N ARG A 205 7.29 20.79 -14.44
CA ARG A 205 8.37 21.27 -15.32
C ARG A 205 8.68 20.35 -16.50
N HIS A 206 8.40 19.06 -16.37
CA HIS A 206 8.60 18.05 -17.43
C HIS A 206 7.29 17.47 -17.97
N PHE A 207 6.17 18.17 -17.75
CA PHE A 207 4.86 17.70 -18.21
C PHE A 207 4.72 17.84 -19.73
N VAL A 208 4.54 16.71 -20.41
CA VAL A 208 4.18 16.65 -21.84
C VAL A 208 2.92 15.79 -21.97
N PRO A 209 1.73 16.37 -22.24
CA PRO A 209 0.52 15.59 -22.45
C PRO A 209 0.67 14.60 -23.60
N PHE A 210 -0.01 13.47 -23.47
CA PHE A 210 -0.16 12.52 -24.56
C PHE A 210 -1.47 11.72 -24.40
N GLU A 211 -1.90 11.10 -25.48
CA GLU A 211 -2.99 10.15 -25.52
C GLU A 211 -2.60 9.02 -26.48
N GLU A 212 -2.62 7.79 -25.99
CA GLU A 212 -2.34 6.58 -26.76
C GLU A 212 -3.57 5.67 -26.70
N GLU A 213 -3.89 4.97 -27.79
CA GLU A 213 -4.98 4.00 -27.85
C GLU A 213 -4.42 2.59 -28.05
N ASN A 214 -4.84 1.64 -27.22
CA ASN A 214 -4.51 0.23 -27.43
C ASN A 214 -5.54 -0.36 -28.42
N ASN A 215 -5.11 -0.62 -29.65
CA ASN A 215 -5.96 -1.18 -30.71
C ASN A 215 -6.53 -2.59 -30.41
N ARG A 216 -5.95 -3.32 -29.45
CA ARG A 216 -6.40 -4.67 -29.06
C ARG A 216 -7.49 -4.62 -27.99
N THR A 217 -7.36 -3.74 -27.01
CA THR A 217 -8.29 -3.63 -25.89
C THR A 217 -9.32 -2.51 -26.05
N GLY A 218 -9.07 -1.56 -26.96
CA GLY A 218 -9.87 -0.35 -27.15
C GLY A 218 -9.69 0.69 -26.04
N GLU A 219 -8.76 0.46 -25.11
CA GLU A 219 -8.52 1.38 -23.98
C GLU A 219 -7.65 2.56 -24.40
N ARG A 220 -7.70 3.62 -23.59
CA ARG A 220 -6.87 4.81 -23.78
C ARG A 220 -5.97 5.04 -22.57
N LEU A 221 -4.71 5.34 -22.86
CA LEU A 221 -3.73 5.82 -21.90
C LEU A 221 -3.51 7.30 -22.12
N ALA A 222 -3.87 8.14 -21.16
CA ALA A 222 -3.72 9.59 -21.27
C ALA A 222 -2.90 10.16 -20.12
N PHE A 223 -2.00 11.10 -20.44
CA PHE A 223 -1.31 11.92 -19.46
C PHE A 223 -1.88 13.33 -19.45
N ARG A 224 -2.52 13.71 -18.34
CA ARG A 224 -3.26 14.97 -18.22
C ARG A 224 -2.99 15.63 -16.86
N ARG A 225 -3.15 16.95 -16.81
CA ARG A 225 -3.12 17.70 -15.55
C ARG A 225 -4.52 17.70 -14.92
N PHE A 226 -4.61 17.38 -13.65
CA PHE A 226 -5.83 17.41 -12.86
C PHE A 226 -5.61 18.28 -11.63
N ASN A 227 -6.19 19.49 -11.63
CA ASN A 227 -5.97 20.49 -10.60
C ASN A 227 -4.48 20.82 -10.41
N LYS A 228 -3.91 20.53 -9.24
CA LYS A 228 -2.48 20.74 -8.94
C LYS A 228 -1.61 19.52 -9.25
N ASP A 229 -2.21 18.37 -9.55
CA ASP A 229 -1.51 17.11 -9.75
C ASP A 229 -1.41 16.77 -11.24
N LEU A 230 -0.40 15.99 -11.61
CA LEU A 230 -0.31 15.38 -12.93
C LEU A 230 -0.72 13.93 -12.83
N ALA A 231 -1.55 13.42 -13.73
CA ALA A 231 -1.98 12.04 -13.69
C ALA A 231 -1.93 11.34 -15.05
N VAL A 232 -1.42 10.12 -15.05
CA VAL A 232 -1.49 9.18 -16.17
C VAL A 232 -2.55 8.13 -15.84
N GLY A 233 -3.54 7.95 -16.70
CA GLY A 233 -4.59 6.97 -16.49
C GLY A 233 -4.78 6.06 -17.71
N ALA A 234 -4.87 4.76 -17.47
CA ALA A 234 -5.45 3.80 -18.41
C ALA A 234 -6.84 3.46 -17.91
N LEU A 235 -7.87 3.88 -18.65
CA LEU A 235 -9.27 3.68 -18.28
C LEU A 235 -10.01 3.03 -19.43
N SER A 236 -10.80 2.00 -19.10
CA SER A 236 -11.78 1.45 -20.03
C SER A 236 -12.97 2.39 -20.16
N ASP A 237 -13.63 2.40 -21.34
CA ASP A 237 -14.77 3.28 -21.63
C ASP A 237 -15.95 3.12 -20.64
N CYS A 238 -16.03 2.00 -19.93
CA CYS A 238 -17.00 1.76 -18.86
C CYS A 238 -16.81 2.66 -17.62
N ALA A 239 -15.59 3.14 -17.34
CA ALA A 239 -15.31 3.96 -16.16
C ALA A 239 -15.72 5.44 -16.32
N ARG A 240 -16.08 5.89 -17.53
CA ARG A 240 -16.44 7.30 -17.79
C ARG A 240 -17.81 7.71 -17.28
N ARG A 241 -18.72 6.78 -16.97
CA ARG A 241 -20.14 7.12 -16.74
C ARG A 241 -20.53 7.49 -15.30
N GLY A 242 -19.60 7.58 -14.34
CA GLY A 242 -19.96 7.88 -12.95
C GLY A 242 -18.92 8.59 -12.08
N GLN A 243 -17.79 9.05 -12.61
CA GLN A 243 -16.74 9.74 -11.82
C GLN A 243 -16.14 10.96 -12.54
N MET A 244 -16.84 11.56 -13.51
CA MET A 244 -16.39 12.73 -14.26
C MET A 244 -17.33 13.93 -14.11
N ASP A 245 -17.89 14.11 -12.91
CA ASP A 245 -18.48 15.37 -12.43
C ASP A 245 -17.92 15.72 -11.05
#